data_AF-A0A7W0IY46-F1
#
_entry.id   AF-A0A7W0IY46-F1
#
_cell.length_a   1.000
_cell.length_b   1.000
_cell.length_c   1.000
_cell.angle_alpha   90.00
_cell.angle_beta   90.00
_cell.angle_gamma   90.00
#
_symmetry.space_group_name_H-M   'P 1'
#
loop_
_entity.id
_entity.type
_entity.pdbx_description
1 polymer ?
#
loop_
_entity_poly.entity_id
_entity_poly.type
_entity_poly.pdbx_seq_one_letter_code
_entity_poly.pdbx_strand_id
1 'polypeptide(L)'
;FKDPTKMEYIAYHSRYVNRPGSVDLGIKSLSGSREANSLILDSTLKIMGSRGYGLLIEHGIETAKQFAREIDRRPLFEVISRPELNIFTYRVCPPEIQEKLKAASPEAQDRINEKLNDINLNLQRSQREAGNSFVSRTTLQLKKPYCGEIVVLRCVIMNPMTDMTILNDILDEQEEIFHAQFAHILMAE
;
A
#
# COMPACT_ATOMS: atom_id res chain seq x y z
N PHE A 1 16.12 13.21 17.23
CA PHE A 1 17.49 12.75 17.56
C PHE A 1 17.64 12.70 19.08
N LYS A 2 18.29 11.67 19.63
CA LYS A 2 18.52 11.56 21.09
C LYS A 2 19.59 12.54 21.61
N ASP A 3 20.43 13.06 20.72
CA ASP A 3 21.46 14.07 21.02
C ASP A 3 21.38 15.18 19.95
N PRO A 4 21.10 16.44 20.33
CA PRO A 4 20.93 17.54 19.40
C PRO A 4 22.25 18.01 18.74
N THR A 5 23.41 17.65 19.31
CA THR A 5 24.73 18.12 18.85
C THR A 5 25.31 17.27 17.72
N LYS A 6 24.79 16.05 17.49
CA LYS A 6 25.31 15.12 16.46
C LYS A 6 25.37 15.69 15.04
N MET A 7 24.53 16.68 14.73
CA MET A 7 24.53 17.32 13.42
C MET A 7 25.75 18.23 13.20
N GLU A 8 26.52 18.55 14.24
CA GLU A 8 27.76 19.34 14.11
C GLU A 8 28.88 18.55 13.41
N TYR A 9 28.93 17.23 13.59
CA TYR A 9 29.95 16.38 12.95
C TYR A 9 29.87 16.33 11.42
N ILE A 10 28.72 16.71 10.84
CA ILE A 10 28.51 16.74 9.40
C ILE A 10 28.49 18.17 8.85
N ALA A 11 28.81 19.17 9.67
CA ALA A 11 28.87 20.55 9.24
C ALA A 11 30.02 20.75 8.24
N TYR A 12 29.73 21.33 7.09
CA TYR A 12 30.74 21.74 6.11
C TYR A 12 30.63 23.23 5.81
N HIS A 13 31.75 23.80 5.39
CA HIS A 13 31.88 25.22 5.15
C HIS A 13 32.45 25.52 3.78
N SER A 14 32.00 26.63 3.19
CA SER A 14 32.59 27.15 1.96
C SER A 14 32.85 28.66 2.10
N ARG A 15 33.60 29.22 1.15
CA ARG A 15 33.94 30.65 1.15
C ARG A 15 32.80 31.55 0.64
N TYR A 16 31.85 30.99 -0.12
CA TYR A 16 30.81 31.75 -0.83
C TYR A 16 29.39 31.52 -0.28
N VAL A 17 29.15 30.40 0.41
CA VAL A 17 27.91 30.05 1.14
C VAL A 17 28.26 29.20 2.38
N ASN A 18 27.34 28.95 3.32
CA ASN A 18 27.58 28.01 4.43
C ASN A 18 28.79 28.39 5.32
N ARG A 19 28.97 29.68 5.63
CA ARG A 19 30.17 30.18 6.35
C ARG A 19 30.24 29.67 7.80
N PRO A 20 31.45 29.53 8.38
CA PRO A 20 31.61 29.22 9.80
C PRO A 20 30.87 30.24 10.68
N GLY A 21 30.14 29.76 11.69
CA GLY A 21 29.33 30.60 12.58
C GLY A 21 27.99 31.08 12.00
N SER A 22 27.65 30.72 10.77
CA SER A 22 26.33 31.00 10.20
C SER A 22 25.24 30.14 10.85
N VAL A 23 24.03 30.68 10.99
CA VAL A 23 22.81 29.94 11.38
C VAL A 23 22.17 29.18 10.20
N ASP A 24 22.85 29.16 9.06
CA ASP A 24 22.42 28.48 7.84
C ASP A 24 22.28 26.97 8.07
N LEU A 25 21.08 26.43 7.80
CA LEU A 25 20.81 25.00 7.93
C LEU A 25 21.44 24.18 6.79
N GLY A 26 21.83 24.84 5.68
CA GLY A 26 22.53 24.24 4.55
C GLY A 26 23.87 23.62 4.93
N ILE A 27 24.53 24.12 5.99
CA ILE A 27 25.79 23.57 6.49
C ILE A 27 25.66 22.10 6.93
N LYS A 28 24.43 21.63 7.23
CA LYS A 28 24.11 20.28 7.70
C LYS A 28 23.41 19.43 6.63
N SER A 29 23.40 19.88 5.37
CA SER A 29 22.74 19.18 4.26
C SER A 29 23.71 18.88 3.13
N LEU A 30 23.69 17.66 2.61
CA LEU A 30 24.49 17.30 1.43
C LEU A 30 24.09 18.11 0.18
N SER A 31 22.83 18.54 0.11
CA SER A 31 22.33 19.36 -0.99
C SER A 31 22.76 20.82 -0.82
N GLY A 32 23.20 21.44 -1.91
CA GLY A 32 23.49 22.89 -1.92
C GLY A 32 22.21 23.72 -1.87
N SER A 33 21.45 23.73 -2.97
CA SER A 33 20.12 24.37 -3.01
C SER A 33 19.03 23.37 -2.60
N ARG A 34 17.99 23.85 -1.89
CA ARG A 34 16.86 23.02 -1.44
C ARG A 34 15.57 23.83 -1.42
N GLU A 35 14.47 23.18 -1.81
CA GLU A 35 13.13 23.75 -1.78
C GLU A 35 12.61 23.96 -0.35
N ALA A 36 11.72 24.94 -0.20
CA ALA A 36 11.09 25.29 1.07
C ALA A 36 9.84 24.45 1.39
N ASN A 37 9.92 23.11 1.26
CA ASN A 37 8.78 22.20 1.48
C ASN A 37 8.18 22.28 2.89
N SER A 38 8.94 22.79 3.87
CA SER A 38 8.43 23.07 5.22
C SER A 38 7.31 24.11 5.22
N LEU A 39 7.26 25.03 4.26
CA LEU A 39 6.19 26.03 4.16
C LEU A 39 4.85 25.38 3.83
N ILE A 40 4.83 24.28 3.08
CA ILE A 40 3.60 23.54 2.79
C ILE A 40 3.03 22.95 4.09
N LEU A 41 3.87 22.28 4.88
CA LEU A 41 3.47 21.70 6.15
C LEU A 41 3.07 22.78 7.17
N ASP A 42 3.85 23.85 7.30
CA ASP A 42 3.55 24.98 8.20
C ASP A 42 2.21 25.64 7.85
N SER A 43 1.97 25.91 6.57
CA SER A 43 0.70 26.49 6.10
C SER A 43 -0.47 25.56 6.39
N THR A 44 -0.30 24.26 6.11
CA THR A 44 -1.30 23.22 6.37
C THR A 44 -1.67 23.14 7.85
N LEU A 45 -0.66 23.16 8.74
CA LEU A 45 -0.88 23.14 10.19
C LEU A 45 -1.50 24.44 10.71
N LYS A 46 -1.18 25.60 10.13
CA LYS A 46 -1.81 26.88 10.50
C LYS A 46 -3.29 26.93 10.08
N ILE A 47 -3.63 26.38 8.93
CA ILE A 47 -5.00 26.39 8.40
C ILE A 47 -5.87 25.36 9.14
N MET A 48 -5.42 24.11 9.25
CA MET A 48 -6.24 23.01 9.78
C MET A 48 -5.97 22.71 11.26
N GLY A 49 -4.86 23.20 11.81
CA GLY A 49 -4.38 22.77 13.11
C GLY A 49 -3.87 21.33 13.11
N SER A 50 -3.21 20.93 14.20
CA SER A 50 -2.81 19.53 14.42
C SER A 50 -4.03 18.59 14.49
N ARG A 51 -5.14 19.07 15.08
CA ARG A 51 -6.38 18.29 15.19
C ARG A 51 -7.02 18.03 13.83
N GLY A 52 -7.13 19.04 12.97
CA GLY A 52 -7.70 18.86 11.63
C GLY A 52 -6.86 17.91 10.79
N TYR A 53 -5.54 18.01 10.86
CA TYR A 53 -4.65 17.05 10.19
C TYR A 53 -4.79 15.63 10.75
N GLY A 54 -4.96 15.50 12.07
CA GLY A 54 -5.24 14.22 12.73
C GLY A 54 -6.51 13.55 12.22
N LEU A 55 -7.59 14.31 12.02
CA LEU A 55 -8.85 13.78 11.48
C LEU A 55 -8.68 13.17 10.08
N LEU A 56 -7.81 13.74 9.23
CA LEU A 56 -7.53 13.17 7.90
C LEU A 56 -6.84 11.81 7.99
N ILE A 57 -5.90 11.66 8.93
CA ILE A 57 -5.20 10.39 9.18
C ILE A 57 -6.19 9.36 9.73
N GLU A 58 -6.96 9.72 10.75
CA GLU A 58 -7.98 8.83 11.35
C GLU A 58 -9.00 8.37 10.32
N HIS A 59 -9.47 9.28 9.46
CA HIS A 59 -10.38 8.94 8.37
C HIS A 59 -9.78 7.92 7.39
N GLY A 60 -8.51 8.08 6.99
CA GLY A 60 -7.85 7.10 6.13
C GLY A 60 -7.71 5.71 6.78
N ILE A 61 -7.43 5.67 8.09
CA ILE A 61 -7.34 4.41 8.86
C ILE A 61 -8.72 3.74 8.94
N GLU A 62 -9.77 4.49 9.29
CA GLU A 62 -11.10 3.91 9.42
C GLU A 62 -11.66 3.46 8.06
N THR A 63 -11.40 4.21 6.99
CA THR A 63 -11.79 3.81 5.64
C THR A 63 -11.06 2.54 5.20
N ALA A 64 -9.76 2.39 5.50
CA ALA A 64 -9.04 1.14 5.23
C ALA A 64 -9.64 -0.05 6.01
N LYS A 65 -10.04 0.15 7.27
CA LYS A 65 -10.75 -0.87 8.07
C LYS A 65 -12.11 -1.23 7.47
N GLN A 66 -12.89 -0.25 7.02
CA GLN A 66 -14.16 -0.49 6.33
C GLN A 66 -13.95 -1.28 5.05
N PHE A 67 -12.94 -0.91 4.26
CA PHE A 67 -12.65 -1.59 3.01
C PHE A 67 -12.22 -3.05 3.23
N ALA A 68 -11.34 -3.31 4.20
CA ALA A 68 -10.94 -4.67 4.55
C ALA A 68 -12.14 -5.54 5.01
N ARG A 69 -13.10 -4.95 5.75
CA ARG A 69 -14.34 -5.64 6.14
C ARG A 69 -15.24 -5.92 4.93
N GLU A 70 -15.26 -5.05 3.94
CA GLU A 70 -16.03 -5.27 2.71
C GLU A 70 -15.40 -6.38 1.86
N ILE A 71 -14.07 -6.40 1.75
CA ILE A 71 -13.34 -7.50 1.09
C ILE A 71 -13.62 -8.84 1.78
N ASP A 72 -13.70 -8.90 3.10
CA ASP A 72 -14.06 -10.14 3.82
C ASP A 72 -15.46 -10.67 3.44
N ARG A 73 -16.37 -9.81 2.99
CA ARG A 73 -17.73 -10.19 2.59
C ARG A 73 -17.78 -10.76 1.17
N ARG A 74 -16.73 -10.55 0.38
CA ARG A 74 -16.64 -10.98 -1.01
C ARG A 74 -15.85 -12.28 -1.11
N PRO A 75 -16.50 -13.42 -1.45
CA PRO A 75 -15.86 -14.73 -1.43
C PRO A 75 -14.61 -14.84 -2.32
N LEU A 76 -14.52 -14.02 -3.38
CA LEU A 76 -13.39 -14.04 -4.31
C LEU A 76 -12.05 -13.70 -3.64
N PHE A 77 -12.08 -12.89 -2.59
CA PHE A 77 -10.88 -12.27 -2.04
C PHE A 77 -10.47 -12.86 -0.69
N GLU A 78 -9.18 -12.75 -0.41
CA GLU A 78 -8.55 -13.11 0.84
C GLU A 78 -7.72 -11.93 1.35
N VAL A 79 -8.05 -11.42 2.55
CA VAL A 79 -7.26 -10.39 3.22
C VAL A 79 -5.99 -11.01 3.81
N ILE A 80 -4.83 -10.48 3.43
CA ILE A 80 -3.51 -11.00 3.80
C ILE A 80 -2.90 -10.25 4.98
N SER A 81 -3.02 -8.92 4.99
CA SER A 81 -2.65 -8.11 6.15
C SER A 81 -3.85 -7.25 6.55
N ARG A 82 -4.11 -7.14 7.86
CA ARG A 82 -5.19 -6.31 8.39
C ARG A 82 -4.70 -4.87 8.57
N PRO A 83 -5.55 -3.85 8.35
CA PRO A 83 -5.15 -2.46 8.50
C PRO A 83 -4.93 -2.06 9.96
N GLU A 84 -3.69 -1.73 10.32
CA GLU A 84 -3.35 -0.97 11.54
C GLU A 84 -3.29 0.54 11.25
N LEU A 85 -2.87 0.88 10.04
CA LEU A 85 -2.86 2.23 9.48
C LEU A 85 -3.83 2.27 8.28
N ASN A 86 -3.65 3.23 7.38
CA ASN A 86 -4.41 3.38 6.14
C ASN A 86 -3.92 2.46 5.00
N ILE A 87 -3.24 1.35 5.32
CA ILE A 87 -2.63 0.44 4.36
C ILE A 87 -2.92 -1.00 4.75
N PHE A 88 -3.22 -1.83 3.76
CA PHE A 88 -3.38 -3.27 3.95
C PHE A 88 -3.22 -4.01 2.61
N THR A 89 -3.18 -5.34 2.67
CA THR A 89 -3.02 -6.18 1.49
C THR A 89 -4.06 -7.29 1.43
N TYR A 90 -4.49 -7.61 0.22
CA TYR A 90 -5.44 -8.67 -0.08
C TYR A 90 -5.10 -9.29 -1.44
N ARG A 91 -5.68 -10.43 -1.78
CA ARG A 91 -5.51 -11.06 -3.09
C ARG A 91 -6.80 -11.73 -3.53
N VAL A 92 -6.91 -12.03 -4.81
CA VAL A 92 -7.87 -13.01 -5.32
C VAL A 92 -7.43 -14.40 -4.87
N CYS A 93 -8.32 -15.08 -4.14
CA CYS A 93 -8.16 -16.45 -3.68
C CYS A 93 -9.55 -16.97 -3.24
N PRO A 94 -10.34 -17.58 -4.15
CA PRO A 94 -11.67 -18.10 -3.83
C PRO A 94 -11.66 -19.14 -2.70
N PRO A 95 -12.80 -19.40 -2.03
CA PRO A 95 -12.83 -20.25 -0.84
C PRO A 95 -12.39 -21.69 -1.13
N GLU A 96 -12.74 -22.22 -2.30
CA GLU A 96 -12.33 -23.54 -2.76
C GLU A 96 -10.80 -23.68 -2.83
N ILE A 97 -10.13 -22.62 -3.28
CA ILE A 97 -8.66 -22.58 -3.37
C ILE A 97 -8.03 -22.37 -2.00
N GLN A 98 -8.65 -21.58 -1.12
CA GLN A 98 -8.22 -21.43 0.27
C GLN A 98 -8.24 -22.78 1.01
N GLU A 99 -9.30 -23.57 0.84
CA GLU A 99 -9.40 -24.91 1.44
C GLU A 99 -8.37 -25.88 0.83
N LYS A 100 -8.19 -25.86 -0.51
CA LYS A 100 -7.13 -26.63 -1.18
C LYS A 100 -5.74 -26.26 -0.63
N LEU A 101 -5.45 -24.98 -0.43
CA LEU A 101 -4.18 -24.51 0.14
C LEU A 101 -3.96 -25.00 1.57
N LYS A 102 -4.99 -25.03 2.41
CA LYS A 102 -4.89 -25.53 3.80
C LYS A 102 -4.58 -27.03 3.86
N ALA A 103 -5.10 -27.82 2.92
CA ALA A 103 -4.93 -29.27 2.88
C ALA A 103 -3.70 -29.74 2.06
N ALA A 104 -3.13 -28.86 1.22
CA ALA A 104 -2.04 -29.19 0.30
C ALA A 104 -0.68 -29.43 1.01
N SER A 105 0.16 -30.29 0.40
CA SER A 105 1.58 -30.38 0.77
C SER A 105 2.32 -29.07 0.40
N PRO A 106 3.49 -28.77 0.99
CA PRO A 106 4.25 -27.57 0.65
C PRO A 106 4.49 -27.38 -0.85
N GLU A 107 4.85 -28.45 -1.57
CA GLU A 107 5.10 -28.40 -3.01
C GLU A 107 3.83 -28.13 -3.82
N ALA A 108 2.68 -28.61 -3.34
CA ALA A 108 1.39 -28.32 -3.95
C ALA A 108 0.92 -26.90 -3.63
N GLN A 109 1.19 -26.38 -2.43
CA GLN A 109 0.93 -24.98 -2.07
C GLN A 109 1.72 -24.03 -2.98
N ASP A 110 2.99 -24.32 -3.23
CA ASP A 110 3.84 -23.49 -4.11
C ASP A 110 3.25 -23.43 -5.53
N ARG A 111 2.86 -24.57 -6.12
CA ARG A 111 2.22 -24.61 -7.46
C ARG A 111 0.88 -23.86 -7.51
N ILE A 112 0.06 -23.95 -6.46
CA ILE A 112 -1.20 -23.21 -6.38
C ILE A 112 -0.92 -21.70 -6.26
N ASN A 113 0.04 -21.31 -5.43
CA ASN A 113 0.43 -19.91 -5.26
C ASN A 113 1.02 -19.33 -6.54
N GLU A 114 1.81 -20.08 -7.33
CA GLU A 114 2.28 -19.63 -8.64
C GLU A 114 1.12 -19.25 -9.57
N LYS A 115 0.08 -20.10 -9.67
CA LYS A 115 -1.11 -19.79 -10.46
C LYS A 115 -1.86 -18.58 -9.91
N LEU A 116 -2.05 -18.49 -8.59
CA LEU A 116 -2.69 -17.33 -7.96
C LEU A 116 -1.90 -16.05 -8.20
N ASN A 117 -0.56 -16.15 -8.23
CA ASN A 117 0.31 -15.02 -8.49
C ASN A 117 0.11 -14.48 -9.90
N ASP A 118 0.03 -15.38 -10.89
CA ASP A 118 -0.27 -15.02 -12.27
C ASP A 118 -1.66 -14.39 -12.41
N ILE A 119 -2.67 -14.93 -11.74
CA ILE A 119 -4.02 -14.35 -11.75
C ILE A 119 -4.02 -12.93 -11.17
N ASN A 120 -3.46 -12.74 -9.97
CA ASN A 120 -3.41 -11.42 -9.32
C ASN A 120 -2.56 -10.41 -10.11
N LEU A 121 -1.48 -10.87 -10.75
CA LEU A 121 -0.63 -10.06 -11.62
C LEU A 121 -1.40 -9.57 -12.84
N ASN A 122 -2.10 -10.48 -13.53
CA ASN A 122 -2.82 -10.15 -14.76
C ASN A 122 -4.10 -9.36 -14.48
N LEU A 123 -4.83 -9.67 -13.41
CA LEU A 123 -6.00 -8.89 -12.99
C LEU A 123 -5.62 -7.44 -12.71
N GLN A 124 -4.53 -7.19 -11.96
CA GLN A 124 -4.07 -5.84 -11.70
C GLN A 124 -3.61 -5.12 -12.97
N ARG A 125 -3.01 -5.85 -13.92
CA ARG A 125 -2.62 -5.30 -15.23
C ARG A 125 -3.86 -4.89 -16.03
N SER A 126 -4.85 -5.77 -16.14
CA SER A 126 -6.12 -5.50 -16.82
C SER A 126 -6.84 -4.29 -16.22
N GLN A 127 -6.93 -4.20 -14.89
CA GLN A 127 -7.53 -3.04 -14.19
C GLN A 127 -6.78 -1.75 -14.53
N ARG A 128 -5.44 -1.77 -14.51
CA ARG A 128 -4.63 -0.61 -14.88
C ARG A 128 -4.82 -0.19 -16.33
N GLU A 129 -4.92 -1.16 -17.24
CA GLU A 129 -5.07 -0.91 -18.68
C GLU A 129 -6.46 -0.38 -19.05
N ALA A 130 -7.51 -0.80 -18.33
CA ALA A 130 -8.85 -0.25 -18.47
C ALA A 130 -8.91 1.25 -18.09
N GLY A 131 -8.08 1.68 -17.12
CA GLY A 131 -7.90 3.08 -16.75
C GLY A 131 -9.03 3.69 -15.91
N ASN A 132 -10.00 2.88 -15.48
CA ASN A 132 -11.11 3.32 -14.63
C ASN A 132 -10.70 3.46 -13.16
N SER A 133 -9.86 2.54 -12.68
CA SER A 133 -9.36 2.56 -11.32
C SER A 133 -7.95 1.97 -11.22
N PHE A 134 -7.33 2.08 -10.03
CA PHE A 134 -5.98 1.55 -9.80
C PHE A 134 -5.77 1.11 -8.36
N VAL A 135 -5.44 -0.17 -8.19
CA VAL A 135 -4.85 -0.70 -6.95
C VAL A 135 -3.43 -1.17 -7.24
N SER A 136 -2.49 -0.78 -6.38
CA SER A 136 -1.09 -1.20 -6.52
C SER A 136 -0.92 -2.69 -6.20
N ARG A 137 0.18 -3.29 -6.65
CA ARG A 137 0.53 -4.68 -6.37
C ARG A 137 1.92 -4.76 -5.74
N THR A 138 2.13 -5.75 -4.88
CA THR A 138 3.46 -6.08 -4.33
C THR A 138 3.59 -7.60 -4.16
N THR A 139 4.83 -8.07 -4.02
CA THR A 139 5.12 -9.45 -3.64
C THR A 139 5.50 -9.49 -2.16
N LEU A 140 4.94 -10.45 -1.42
CA LEU A 140 5.29 -10.71 -0.02
C LEU A 140 5.96 -12.08 0.08
N GLN A 141 7.07 -12.14 0.82
CA GLN A 141 7.67 -13.41 1.22
C GLN A 141 7.06 -13.83 2.56
N LEU A 142 6.12 -14.77 2.53
CA LEU A 142 5.48 -15.25 3.76
C LEU A 142 6.09 -16.58 4.22
N LYS A 143 6.01 -16.79 5.54
CA LYS A 143 6.19 -18.10 6.17
C LYS A 143 4.80 -18.69 6.41
N LYS A 144 4.73 -20.00 6.71
CA LYS A 144 3.49 -20.78 6.94
C LYS A 144 2.35 -19.94 7.56
N PRO A 145 1.10 -20.05 7.07
CA PRO A 145 0.56 -21.11 6.19
C PRO A 145 0.85 -20.94 4.70
N TYR A 146 1.38 -19.79 4.29
CA TYR A 146 1.79 -19.53 2.91
C TYR A 146 3.27 -19.88 2.78
N CYS A 147 3.61 -20.82 1.90
CA CYS A 147 4.97 -21.09 1.50
C CYS A 147 5.27 -20.30 0.21
N GLY A 148 6.44 -19.65 0.16
CA GLY A 148 6.91 -18.94 -1.02
C GLY A 148 6.50 -17.47 -1.13
N GLU A 149 6.71 -16.93 -2.33
CA GLU A 149 6.31 -15.59 -2.73
C GLU A 149 4.81 -15.57 -3.06
N ILE A 150 4.08 -14.62 -2.49
CA ILE A 150 2.69 -14.36 -2.88
C ILE A 150 2.54 -12.95 -3.43
N VAL A 151 1.83 -12.84 -4.54
CA VAL A 151 1.49 -11.57 -5.18
C VAL A 151 0.15 -11.11 -4.62
N VAL A 152 0.14 -9.88 -4.12
CA VAL A 152 -1.02 -9.29 -3.45
C VAL A 152 -1.31 -7.90 -3.99
N LEU A 153 -2.57 -7.52 -3.97
CA LEU A 153 -3.02 -6.15 -4.12
C LEU A 153 -2.75 -5.40 -2.82
N ARG A 154 -2.22 -4.19 -2.93
CA ARG A 154 -1.84 -3.31 -1.83
C ARG A 154 -2.65 -2.03 -1.91
N CYS A 155 -3.57 -1.88 -0.98
CA CYS A 155 -4.42 -0.70 -0.84
C CYS A 155 -3.77 0.30 0.11
N VAL A 156 -3.75 1.58 -0.27
CA VAL A 156 -3.30 2.69 0.58
C VAL A 156 -4.33 3.83 0.46
N ILE A 157 -5.06 4.11 1.53
CA ILE A 157 -6.12 5.12 1.54
C ILE A 157 -5.55 6.47 2.00
N MET A 158 -5.23 7.34 1.04
CA MET A 158 -4.69 8.67 1.33
C MET A 158 -5.62 9.83 0.94
N ASN A 159 -6.50 9.61 -0.04
CA ASN A 159 -7.39 10.65 -0.52
C ASN A 159 -8.62 10.75 0.41
N PRO A 160 -8.87 11.88 1.09
CA PRO A 160 -10.01 12.03 1.99
C PRO A 160 -11.36 12.06 1.26
N MET A 161 -11.35 12.12 -0.07
CA MET A 161 -12.55 12.02 -0.91
C MET A 161 -12.88 10.58 -1.30
N THR A 162 -12.05 9.60 -0.91
CA THR A 162 -12.35 8.18 -1.15
C THR A 162 -13.41 7.70 -0.18
N ASP A 163 -14.53 7.21 -0.72
CA ASP A 163 -15.62 6.64 0.05
C ASP A 163 -15.87 5.17 -0.33
N MET A 164 -16.82 4.53 0.37
CA MET A 164 -17.15 3.13 0.13
C MET A 164 -17.83 2.88 -1.22
N THR A 165 -18.40 3.89 -1.88
CA THR A 165 -18.97 3.73 -3.22
C THR A 165 -17.84 3.45 -4.20
N ILE A 166 -16.83 4.31 -4.21
CA ILE A 166 -15.63 4.17 -5.06
C ILE A 166 -14.93 2.83 -4.77
N LEU A 167 -14.82 2.47 -3.50
CA LEU A 167 -14.16 1.23 -3.10
C LEU A 167 -14.94 -0.03 -3.52
N ASN A 168 -16.27 0.03 -3.53
CA ASN A 168 -17.08 -1.05 -4.06
C ASN A 168 -16.95 -1.16 -5.58
N ASP A 169 -16.97 -0.04 -6.31
CA ASP A 169 -16.77 -0.03 -7.76
C ASP A 169 -15.42 -0.67 -8.16
N ILE A 170 -14.37 -0.45 -7.36
CA ILE A 170 -13.06 -1.08 -7.54
C ILE A 170 -13.14 -2.60 -7.39
N LEU A 171 -13.86 -3.11 -6.40
CA LEU A 171 -14.00 -4.55 -6.18
C LEU A 171 -14.90 -5.20 -7.24
N ASP A 172 -15.96 -4.50 -7.65
CA ASP A 172 -16.87 -4.93 -8.73
C ASP A 172 -16.07 -5.09 -10.04
N GLU A 173 -15.24 -4.10 -10.39
CA GLU A 173 -14.36 -4.18 -11.57
C GLU A 173 -13.38 -5.38 -11.47
N GLN A 174 -12.81 -5.63 -10.29
CA GLN A 174 -11.90 -6.77 -10.11
C GLN A 174 -12.62 -8.11 -10.24
N GLU A 175 -13.84 -8.24 -9.72
CA GLU A 175 -14.69 -9.41 -9.90
C GLU A 175 -15.06 -9.63 -11.37
N GLU A 176 -15.45 -8.56 -12.08
CA GLU A 176 -15.74 -8.60 -13.51
C GLU A 176 -14.54 -9.07 -14.33
N ILE A 177 -13.35 -8.50 -14.10
CA ILE A 177 -12.10 -8.91 -14.74
C ILE A 177 -11.82 -10.38 -14.45
N PHE A 178 -11.99 -10.81 -13.19
CA PHE A 178 -11.75 -12.19 -12.80
C PHE A 178 -12.70 -13.16 -13.52
N HIS A 179 -14.00 -12.86 -13.55
CA HIS A 179 -14.97 -13.71 -14.20
C HIS A 179 -14.79 -13.77 -15.72
N ALA A 180 -14.43 -12.64 -16.35
CA ALA A 180 -14.17 -12.59 -17.78
C ALA A 180 -12.90 -13.35 -18.20
N GLN A 181 -11.84 -13.33 -17.38
CA GLN A 181 -10.51 -13.78 -17.81
C GLN A 181 -10.02 -15.07 -17.12
N PHE A 182 -10.46 -15.37 -15.90
CA PHE A 182 -9.81 -16.37 -15.05
C PHE A 182 -10.75 -17.41 -14.42
N ALA A 183 -12.08 -17.21 -14.42
CA ALA A 183 -13.02 -18.14 -13.79
C ALA A 183 -12.88 -19.59 -14.28
N HIS A 184 -12.61 -19.80 -15.57
CA HIS A 184 -12.42 -21.13 -16.16
C HIS A 184 -11.10 -21.81 -15.74
N ILE A 185 -10.09 -21.05 -15.34
CA ILE A 185 -8.76 -21.58 -15.00
C ILE A 185 -8.79 -22.31 -13.66
N LEU A 186 -9.61 -21.83 -12.71
CA LEU A 186 -9.70 -22.40 -11.37
C LEU A 186 -10.74 -23.53 -11.25
N MET A 187 -11.67 -23.64 -12.21
CA MET A 187 -12.67 -24.72 -12.28
C MET A 187 -12.18 -25.99 -13.00
N ALA A 188 -11.00 -25.95 -13.62
CA ALA A 188 -10.46 -27.05 -14.43
C ALA A 188 -9.62 -28.08 -13.63
N GLU A 189 -9.59 -28.01 -12.29
CA GLU A 189 -8.85 -28.92 -11.38
C GLU A 189 -9.68 -29.36 -10.17
#